data_AF-A0AAN6YSH9-F1
#
_entry.id   AF-A0AAN6YSH9-F1
#
_cell.length_a   1.000
_cell.length_b   1.000
_cell.length_c   1.000
_cell.angle_alpha   90.00
_cell.angle_beta   90.00
_cell.angle_gamma   90.00
#
_symmetry.space_group_name_H-M   'P 1'
#
loop_
_entity.id
_entity.type
_entity.pdbx_description
1 polymer ?
#
loop_
_entity_poly.entity_id
_entity_poly.type
_entity_poly.pdbx_seq_one_letter_code
_entity_poly.pdbx_strand_id
1 'polypeptide(L)'
;MAMPTITTIHSLFTVRTMALQSLIYSSIWATTTLLVRHLGPSTKLAPVFMKYHNRIYSFASFLLLLLILHPQHDALARTVYHLSKFYEYLDILSVTAAGGSVGLHFGFHHLTTPWLTFVRVLPSPASGSEGWRWFAAANAAHHALMYAYFGGWQGVRGVLLWTGELQLVVGMVVDAMVVWRRLMSGEGVESVWRFVVSGGLLGCYFALNRREMGMRAEEEGKRGDKGGKET
;
A
#
# COMPACT_ATOMS: atom_id res chain seq x y z
N MET A 1 7.76 -30.99 10.48
CA MET A 1 6.60 -30.08 10.61
C MET A 1 6.16 -29.71 9.20
N ALA A 2 4.98 -30.14 8.75
CA ALA A 2 4.53 -29.88 7.38
C ALA A 2 4.17 -28.39 7.24
N MET A 3 4.73 -27.72 6.23
CA MET A 3 4.32 -26.34 5.88
C MET A 3 2.86 -26.37 5.41
N PRO A 4 1.99 -25.47 5.90
CA PRO A 4 0.62 -25.39 5.40
C PRO A 4 0.62 -25.11 3.90
N THR A 5 -0.28 -25.77 3.15
CA THR A 5 -0.42 -25.53 1.72
C THR A 5 -0.96 -24.11 1.47
N ILE A 6 -0.65 -23.52 0.31
CA ILE A 6 -1.14 -22.16 -0.06
C ILE A 6 -2.67 -22.08 -0.01
N THR A 7 -3.35 -23.17 -0.39
CA THR A 7 -4.81 -23.30 -0.30
C THR A 7 -5.31 -23.15 1.14
N THR A 8 -4.60 -23.72 2.10
CA THR A 8 -4.91 -23.56 3.53
C THR A 8 -4.80 -22.09 3.95
N ILE A 9 -3.76 -21.39 3.52
CA ILE A 9 -3.56 -19.96 3.84
C ILE A 9 -4.67 -19.09 3.22
N HIS A 10 -5.08 -19.37 1.98
CA HIS A 10 -6.16 -18.63 1.31
C HIS A 10 -7.49 -18.73 2.05
N SER A 11 -7.79 -19.91 2.61
CA SER A 11 -9.03 -20.13 3.37
C SER A 11 -9.12 -19.30 4.66
N LEU A 12 -7.99 -18.78 5.17
CA LEU A 12 -7.97 -17.89 6.32
C LEU A 12 -8.47 -16.48 5.98
N PHE A 13 -8.44 -16.09 4.70
CA PHE A 13 -8.90 -14.78 4.26
C PHE A 13 -10.38 -14.86 3.87
N THR A 14 -11.22 -14.31 4.74
CA THR A 14 -12.66 -14.18 4.57
C THR A 14 -13.05 -12.74 4.91
N VAL A 15 -14.24 -12.30 4.51
CA VAL A 15 -14.75 -10.98 4.90
C VAL A 15 -14.70 -10.80 6.43
N ARG A 16 -15.02 -11.86 7.18
CA ARG A 16 -15.02 -11.84 8.65
C ARG A 16 -13.61 -11.65 9.22
N THR A 17 -12.62 -12.36 8.69
CA THR A 17 -11.22 -12.23 9.17
C THR A 17 -10.59 -10.91 8.74
N MET A 18 -10.91 -10.39 7.56
CA MET A 18 -10.51 -9.05 7.12
C MET A 18 -11.10 -7.94 8.01
N ALA A 19 -12.39 -8.06 8.38
CA ALA A 19 -13.05 -7.13 9.30
C ALA A 19 -12.45 -7.17 10.70
N LEU A 20 -12.27 -8.38 11.25
CA LEU A 20 -11.65 -8.58 12.56
C LEU A 20 -10.22 -8.02 12.58
N GLN A 21 -9.43 -8.29 11.54
CA GLN A 21 -8.09 -7.74 11.40
C GLN A 21 -8.13 -6.21 11.41
N SER A 22 -8.98 -5.59 10.59
CA SER A 22 -9.10 -4.13 10.48
C SER A 22 -9.47 -3.49 11.83
N LEU A 23 -10.37 -4.14 12.58
CA LEU A 23 -10.73 -3.73 13.93
C LEU A 23 -9.54 -3.81 14.89
N ILE A 24 -8.84 -4.95 14.92
CA ILE A 24 -7.66 -5.15 15.77
C ILE A 24 -6.61 -4.09 15.46
N TYR A 25 -6.29 -3.89 14.18
CA TYR A 25 -5.31 -2.90 13.75
C TYR A 25 -5.71 -1.47 14.13
N SER A 26 -6.97 -1.09 13.88
CA SER A 26 -7.46 0.24 14.24
C SER A 26 -7.41 0.49 15.75
N SER A 27 -7.74 -0.54 16.56
CA SER A 27 -7.62 -0.48 18.01
C SER A 27 -6.17 -0.34 18.48
N ILE A 28 -5.24 -1.07 17.86
CA ILE A 28 -3.80 -0.94 18.16
C ILE A 28 -3.33 0.47 17.81
N TRP A 29 -3.67 0.98 16.62
CA TRP A 29 -3.27 2.32 16.19
C TRP A 29 -3.86 3.42 17.09
N ALA A 30 -5.14 3.32 17.46
CA ALA A 30 -5.76 4.23 18.42
C ALA A 30 -5.04 4.19 19.78
N THR A 31 -4.73 2.99 20.28
CA THR A 31 -4.00 2.80 21.53
C THR A 31 -2.60 3.42 21.46
N THR A 32 -1.84 3.18 20.39
CA THR A 32 -0.52 3.81 20.17
C THR A 32 -0.64 5.33 20.16
N THR A 33 -1.66 5.88 19.50
CA THR A 33 -1.91 7.33 19.46
C THR A 33 -2.15 7.89 20.87
N LEU A 34 -2.99 7.22 21.67
CA LEU A 34 -3.25 7.63 23.06
C LEU A 34 -1.99 7.55 23.91
N LEU A 35 -1.23 6.46 23.80
CA LEU A 35 0.02 6.29 24.54
C LEU A 35 1.05 7.39 24.20
N VAL A 36 1.23 7.72 22.91
CA VAL A 36 2.13 8.79 22.49
C VAL A 36 1.66 10.16 23.00
N ARG A 37 0.34 10.41 23.04
CA ARG A 37 -0.22 11.64 23.63
C ARG A 37 0.02 11.74 25.14
N HIS A 38 -0.05 10.64 25.86
CA HIS A 38 0.10 10.61 27.32
C HIS A 38 1.56 10.55 27.78
N LEU A 39 2.39 9.76 27.12
CA LEU A 39 3.77 9.46 27.53
C LEU A 39 4.82 10.22 26.71
N GLY A 40 4.42 10.87 25.63
CA GLY A 40 5.31 11.45 24.63
C GLY A 40 5.79 10.43 23.59
N PRO A 41 6.40 10.91 22.48
CA PRO A 41 6.89 10.06 21.41
C PRO A 41 8.20 9.34 21.77
N SER A 42 8.42 8.19 21.14
CA SER A 42 9.69 7.48 21.22
C SER A 42 10.74 8.14 20.31
N THR A 43 11.58 9.00 20.88
CA THR A 43 12.57 9.78 20.11
C THR A 43 13.82 9.00 19.70
N LYS A 44 14.07 7.84 20.30
CA LYS A 44 15.25 7.00 20.00
C LYS A 44 14.89 5.67 19.35
N LEU A 45 13.98 4.91 19.95
CA LEU A 45 13.69 3.54 19.51
C LEU A 45 12.91 3.53 18.20
N ALA A 46 11.84 4.33 18.08
CA ALA A 46 11.00 4.33 16.88
C ALA A 46 11.77 4.76 15.60
N PRO A 47 12.58 5.85 15.59
CA PRO A 47 13.36 6.21 14.41
C PRO A 47 14.39 5.14 14.00
N VAL A 48 15.05 4.51 14.98
CA VAL A 48 16.01 3.42 14.73
C VAL A 48 15.29 2.22 14.12
N PHE A 49 14.16 1.80 14.73
CA PHE A 49 13.33 0.72 14.21
C PHE A 49 12.90 1.01 12.77
N MET A 50 12.31 2.19 12.51
CA MET A 50 11.88 2.61 11.17
C MET A 50 13.00 2.48 10.15
N LYS A 51 14.20 2.98 10.45
CA LYS A 51 15.33 2.92 9.52
C LYS A 51 15.68 1.49 9.10
N TYR A 52 15.76 0.56 10.05
CA TYR A 52 16.12 -0.83 9.76
C TYR A 52 14.97 -1.62 9.13
N HIS A 53 13.76 -1.43 9.65
CA HIS A 53 12.52 -1.94 9.06
C HIS A 53 12.42 -1.58 7.58
N ASN A 54 12.60 -0.30 7.24
CA ASN A 54 12.55 0.18 5.86
C ASN A 54 13.66 -0.45 4.98
N ARG A 55 14.87 -0.66 5.49
CA ARG A 55 15.94 -1.34 4.72
C ARG A 55 15.57 -2.79 4.41
N ILE A 56 15.10 -3.52 5.42
CA ILE A 56 14.68 -4.91 5.28
C ILE A 56 13.51 -4.99 4.29
N TYR A 57 12.53 -4.11 4.45
CA TYR A 57 11.31 -4.15 3.66
C TYR A 57 11.50 -3.65 2.22
N SER A 58 12.49 -2.78 1.97
CA SER A 58 12.97 -2.46 0.62
C SER A 58 13.48 -3.72 -0.10
N PHE A 59 14.35 -4.48 0.56
CA PHE A 59 14.87 -5.74 0.01
C PHE A 59 13.76 -6.78 -0.18
N ALA A 60 12.87 -6.94 0.81
CA ALA A 60 11.72 -7.83 0.69
C ALA A 60 10.79 -7.44 -0.47
N SER A 61 10.55 -6.15 -0.68
CA SER A 61 9.75 -5.63 -1.80
C SER A 61 10.40 -5.92 -3.15
N PHE A 62 11.73 -5.84 -3.24
CA PHE A 62 12.45 -6.23 -4.45
C PHE A 62 12.34 -7.75 -4.72
N LEU A 63 12.49 -8.59 -3.70
CA LEU A 63 12.28 -10.04 -3.85
C LEU A 63 10.84 -10.37 -4.24
N LEU A 64 9.87 -9.66 -3.67
CA LEU A 64 8.46 -9.78 -4.02
C LEU A 64 8.20 -9.36 -5.47
N LEU A 65 8.85 -8.31 -5.97
CA LEU A 65 8.80 -7.95 -7.39
C LEU A 65 9.29 -9.11 -8.27
N LEU A 66 10.45 -9.71 -7.96
CA LEU A 66 10.96 -10.85 -8.73
C LEU A 66 9.96 -12.03 -8.71
N LEU A 67 9.34 -12.30 -7.56
CA LEU A 67 8.30 -13.32 -7.42
C LEU A 67 7.05 -13.00 -8.27
N ILE A 68 6.60 -11.73 -8.29
CA ILE A 68 5.46 -11.27 -9.11
C ILE A 68 5.80 -11.27 -10.60
N LEU A 69 7.06 -11.16 -11.00
CA LEU A 69 7.45 -11.29 -12.40
C LEU A 69 7.54 -12.75 -12.87
N HIS A 70 7.58 -13.71 -11.94
CA HIS A 70 7.68 -15.14 -12.25
C HIS A 70 6.29 -15.81 -12.32
N PRO A 71 5.78 -16.19 -13.51
CA PRO A 71 4.40 -16.69 -13.65
C PRO A 71 4.15 -18.02 -12.94
N GLN A 72 5.18 -18.87 -12.81
CA GLN A 72 5.05 -20.22 -12.26
C GLN A 72 4.66 -20.25 -10.76
N HIS A 73 4.76 -19.12 -10.06
CA HIS A 73 4.47 -19.02 -8.64
C HIS A 73 3.24 -18.15 -8.33
N ASP A 74 2.21 -18.14 -9.21
CA ASP A 74 1.06 -17.22 -9.10
C ASP A 74 0.36 -17.24 -7.73
N ALA A 75 0.01 -18.42 -7.23
CA ALA A 75 -0.68 -18.53 -5.95
C ALA A 75 0.20 -18.01 -4.79
N LEU A 76 1.50 -18.31 -4.81
CA LEU A 76 2.45 -17.84 -3.81
C LEU A 76 2.62 -16.31 -3.90
N ALA A 77 2.82 -15.78 -5.11
CA ALA A 77 2.99 -14.35 -5.36
C ALA A 77 1.78 -13.54 -4.88
N ARG A 78 0.55 -13.98 -5.17
CA ARG A 78 -0.68 -13.34 -4.66
C ARG A 78 -0.72 -13.33 -3.14
N THR A 79 -0.38 -14.45 -2.52
CA THR A 79 -0.41 -14.62 -1.05
C THR A 79 0.60 -13.70 -0.40
N VAL A 80 1.85 -13.73 -0.86
CA VAL A 80 2.93 -12.91 -0.29
C VAL A 80 2.65 -11.43 -0.53
N TYR A 81 2.15 -11.05 -1.72
CA TYR A 81 1.76 -9.66 -2.00
C TYR A 81 0.62 -9.18 -1.11
N HIS A 82 -0.41 -10.01 -0.88
CA HIS A 82 -1.49 -9.67 0.04
C HIS A 82 -0.98 -9.53 1.49
N LEU A 83 -0.18 -10.49 1.96
CA LEU A 83 0.42 -10.47 3.30
C LEU A 83 1.32 -9.25 3.52
N SER A 84 2.04 -8.81 2.49
CA SER A 84 2.89 -7.61 2.57
C SER A 84 2.06 -6.36 2.93
N LYS A 85 0.79 -6.30 2.54
CA LYS A 85 -0.09 -5.16 2.87
C LYS A 85 -0.51 -5.11 4.33
N PHE A 86 -0.52 -6.23 5.02
CA PHE A 86 -0.69 -6.24 6.48
C PHE A 86 0.61 -5.85 7.17
N TYR A 87 1.76 -6.24 6.62
CA TYR A 87 3.05 -5.85 7.19
C TYR A 87 3.25 -4.33 7.18
N GLU A 88 2.73 -3.65 6.14
CA GLU A 88 2.76 -2.19 6.00
C GLU A 88 2.04 -1.44 7.13
N TYR A 89 1.17 -2.09 7.91
CA TYR A 89 0.61 -1.50 9.13
C TYR A 89 1.67 -1.04 10.14
N LEU A 90 2.84 -1.68 10.14
CA LEU A 90 3.96 -1.26 10.98
C LEU A 90 4.42 0.16 10.66
N ASP A 91 4.21 0.65 9.44
CA ASP A 91 4.63 2.01 9.06
C ASP A 91 3.83 3.06 9.81
N ILE A 92 2.51 2.91 9.85
CA ILE A 92 1.60 3.81 10.56
C ILE A 92 1.89 3.79 12.06
N LEU A 93 2.06 2.59 12.62
CA LEU A 93 2.39 2.44 14.04
C LEU A 93 3.74 3.08 14.37
N SER A 94 4.74 2.92 13.52
CA SER A 94 6.08 3.47 13.75
C SER A 94 6.12 4.98 13.59
N VAL A 95 5.46 5.53 12.56
CA VAL A 95 5.29 6.98 12.37
C VAL A 95 4.58 7.58 13.58
N THR A 96 3.48 6.97 14.02
CA THR A 96 2.73 7.43 15.20
C THR A 96 3.60 7.36 16.46
N ALA A 97 4.30 6.24 16.69
CA ALA A 97 5.18 6.05 17.84
C ALA A 97 6.35 7.05 17.88
N ALA A 98 6.85 7.48 16.72
CA ALA A 98 7.88 8.50 16.59
C ALA A 98 7.34 9.93 16.77
N GLY A 99 6.03 10.11 17.00
CA GLY A 99 5.37 11.42 17.11
C GLY A 99 5.06 12.09 15.78
N GLY A 100 5.20 11.37 14.66
CA GLY A 100 4.82 11.85 13.34
C GLY A 100 3.30 11.92 13.18
N SER A 101 2.85 12.82 12.29
CA SER A 101 1.45 12.91 11.90
C SER A 101 1.16 11.93 10.76
N VAL A 102 0.04 11.21 10.88
CA VAL A 102 -0.46 10.34 9.82
C VAL A 102 -1.42 11.14 8.95
N GLY A 103 -1.02 11.40 7.70
CA GLY A 103 -1.88 12.04 6.71
C GLY A 103 -3.11 11.18 6.37
N LEU A 104 -4.14 11.82 5.81
CA LEU A 104 -5.39 11.16 5.42
C LEU A 104 -5.14 10.11 4.33
N HIS A 105 -4.36 10.45 3.30
CA HIS A 105 -3.97 9.51 2.23
C HIS A 105 -3.25 8.30 2.84
N PHE A 106 -2.25 8.55 3.69
CA PHE A 106 -1.41 7.50 4.27
C PHE A 106 -2.25 6.53 5.13
N GLY A 107 -3.10 7.06 6.01
CA GLY A 107 -4.00 6.25 6.83
C GLY A 107 -5.07 5.51 6.03
N PHE A 108 -5.75 6.19 5.09
CA PHE A 108 -6.78 5.58 4.24
C PHE A 108 -6.20 4.47 3.37
N HIS A 109 -5.04 4.71 2.75
CA HIS A 109 -4.32 3.72 1.96
C HIS A 109 -4.02 2.47 2.79
N HIS A 110 -3.37 2.61 3.94
CA HIS A 110 -2.97 1.45 4.75
C HIS A 110 -4.16 0.65 5.25
N LEU A 111 -5.27 1.32 5.62
CA LEU A 111 -6.48 0.63 6.06
C LEU A 111 -7.18 -0.13 4.94
N THR A 112 -7.13 0.35 3.70
CA THR A 112 -7.94 -0.19 2.59
C THR A 112 -7.16 -1.05 1.60
N THR A 113 -5.84 -0.92 1.50
CA THR A 113 -5.03 -1.73 0.57
C THR A 113 -5.10 -3.24 0.85
N PRO A 114 -5.16 -3.72 2.12
CA PRO A 114 -5.45 -5.12 2.39
C PRO A 114 -6.82 -5.56 1.84
N TRP A 115 -7.85 -4.72 1.94
CA TRP A 115 -9.16 -5.00 1.31
C TRP A 115 -9.10 -4.99 -0.21
N LEU A 116 -8.38 -4.03 -0.81
CA LEU A 116 -8.15 -3.99 -2.25
C LEU A 116 -7.53 -5.31 -2.72
N THR A 117 -6.45 -5.75 -2.08
CA THR A 117 -5.76 -6.98 -2.47
C THR A 117 -6.57 -8.24 -2.15
N PHE A 118 -7.37 -8.24 -1.09
CA PHE A 118 -8.33 -9.32 -0.80
C PHE A 118 -9.39 -9.46 -1.90
N VAL A 119 -9.96 -8.34 -2.38
CA VAL A 119 -11.00 -8.35 -3.42
C VAL A 119 -10.42 -8.63 -4.80
N ARG A 120 -9.25 -8.05 -5.11
CA ARG A 120 -8.70 -7.95 -6.47
C ARG A 120 -7.60 -8.93 -6.78
N VAL A 121 -6.75 -9.27 -5.80
CA VAL A 121 -5.49 -10.02 -6.00
C VAL A 121 -5.54 -11.44 -5.45
N LEU A 122 -6.16 -11.69 -4.30
CA LEU A 122 -6.25 -13.04 -3.77
C LEU A 122 -7.09 -14.05 -4.59
N PRO A 123 -8.22 -13.67 -5.21
CA PRO A 123 -9.02 -14.63 -5.96
C PRO A 123 -8.18 -15.28 -7.07
N SER A 124 -8.40 -16.57 -7.33
CA SER A 124 -7.65 -17.31 -8.35
C SER A 124 -7.95 -16.77 -9.77
N PRO A 125 -7.09 -17.03 -10.77
CA PRO A 125 -7.38 -16.72 -12.18
C PRO A 125 -8.72 -17.29 -12.65
N ALA A 126 -9.07 -18.50 -12.21
CA ALA A 126 -10.36 -19.15 -12.53
C ALA A 126 -11.57 -18.39 -11.97
N SER A 127 -11.36 -17.57 -10.94
CA SER A 127 -12.38 -16.69 -10.35
C SER A 127 -12.36 -15.24 -10.89
N GLY A 128 -11.64 -15.01 -12.00
CA GLY A 128 -11.66 -13.73 -12.71
C GLY A 128 -10.62 -12.70 -12.24
N SER A 129 -9.54 -13.09 -11.54
CA SER A 129 -8.48 -12.14 -11.13
C SER A 129 -7.33 -12.07 -12.15
N GLU A 130 -7.63 -11.49 -13.31
CA GLU A 130 -6.65 -11.22 -14.36
C GLU A 130 -5.99 -9.84 -14.20
N GLY A 131 -4.83 -9.62 -14.82
CA GLY A 131 -4.15 -8.30 -14.86
C GLY A 131 -3.54 -7.80 -13.54
N TRP A 132 -3.78 -8.47 -12.40
CA TRP A 132 -3.32 -8.03 -11.08
C TRP A 132 -1.80 -7.81 -10.99
N ARG A 133 -1.02 -8.59 -11.75
CA ARG A 133 0.45 -8.56 -11.74
C ARG A 133 1.01 -7.21 -12.18
N TRP A 134 0.35 -6.51 -13.11
CA TRP A 134 0.83 -5.22 -13.59
C TRP A 134 0.84 -4.17 -12.47
N PHE A 135 -0.28 -4.04 -11.76
CA PHE A 135 -0.38 -3.18 -10.59
C PHE A 135 0.58 -3.64 -9.48
N ALA A 136 0.58 -4.93 -9.15
CA ALA A 136 1.40 -5.46 -8.06
C ALA A 136 2.90 -5.32 -8.31
N ALA A 137 3.36 -5.50 -9.56
CA ALA A 137 4.75 -5.28 -9.95
C ALA A 137 5.13 -3.81 -9.84
N ALA A 138 4.30 -2.91 -10.37
CA ALA A 138 4.54 -1.46 -10.27
C ALA A 138 4.55 -1.01 -8.80
N ASN A 139 3.64 -1.52 -7.97
CA ASN A 139 3.60 -1.25 -6.54
C ASN A 139 4.84 -1.81 -5.81
N ALA A 140 5.21 -3.06 -6.03
CA ALA A 140 6.39 -3.68 -5.40
C ALA A 140 7.68 -2.95 -5.81
N ALA A 141 7.80 -2.54 -7.08
CA ALA A 141 8.91 -1.73 -7.55
C ALA A 141 8.95 -0.36 -6.86
N HIS A 142 7.81 0.35 -6.78
CA HIS A 142 7.74 1.61 -6.05
C HIS A 142 8.09 1.43 -4.57
N HIS A 143 7.57 0.39 -3.91
CA HIS A 143 7.85 0.09 -2.50
C HIS A 143 9.34 -0.20 -2.29
N ALA A 144 9.99 -0.98 -3.17
CA ALA A 144 11.43 -1.21 -3.09
C ALA A 144 12.22 0.11 -3.07
N LEU A 145 11.87 1.06 -3.93
CA LEU A 145 12.50 2.38 -3.99
C LEU A 145 12.13 3.27 -2.78
N MET A 146 10.84 3.37 -2.47
CA MET A 146 10.31 4.20 -1.38
C MET A 146 10.90 3.78 -0.03
N TYR A 147 10.92 2.50 0.28
CA TYR A 147 11.53 2.01 1.52
C TYR A 147 13.04 2.13 1.53
N ALA A 148 13.72 2.05 0.36
CA ALA A 148 15.15 2.32 0.33
C ALA A 148 15.44 3.78 0.69
N TYR A 149 14.63 4.71 0.19
CA TYR A 149 14.69 6.12 0.56
C TYR A 149 14.44 6.33 2.05
N PHE A 150 13.37 5.77 2.61
CA PHE A 150 13.09 5.86 4.04
C PHE A 150 14.12 5.10 4.91
N GLY A 151 14.86 4.15 4.33
CA GLY A 151 16.01 3.48 4.94
C GLY A 151 17.31 4.29 4.87
N GLY A 152 17.29 5.44 4.20
CA GLY A 152 18.38 6.42 4.12
C GLY A 152 19.05 6.58 2.74
N TRP A 153 18.62 5.85 1.71
CA TRP A 153 19.22 5.98 0.37
C TRP A 153 18.59 7.13 -0.42
N GLN A 154 19.27 8.28 -0.46
CA GLN A 154 18.76 9.48 -1.12
C GLN A 154 18.78 9.42 -2.65
N GLY A 155 19.49 8.47 -3.26
CA GLY A 155 19.69 8.40 -4.72
C GLY A 155 18.41 8.15 -5.53
N VAL A 156 17.37 7.60 -4.90
CA VAL A 156 16.08 7.31 -5.56
C VAL A 156 15.07 8.45 -5.41
N ARG A 157 15.39 9.52 -4.67
CA ARG A 157 14.46 10.61 -4.34
C ARG A 157 13.76 11.18 -5.59
N GLY A 158 14.50 11.40 -6.67
CA GLY A 158 14.00 12.02 -7.90
C GLY A 158 12.90 11.21 -8.62
N VAL A 159 12.81 9.90 -8.36
CA VAL A 159 11.83 9.03 -9.03
C VAL A 159 10.65 8.65 -8.15
N LEU A 160 10.66 8.97 -6.86
CA LEU A 160 9.63 8.50 -5.92
C LEU A 160 8.24 9.02 -6.26
N LEU A 161 8.14 10.32 -6.59
CA LEU A 161 6.85 10.92 -6.93
C LEU A 161 6.26 10.25 -8.18
N TRP A 162 7.06 10.15 -9.24
CA TRP A 162 6.66 9.57 -10.52
C TRP A 162 6.31 8.09 -10.41
N THR A 163 7.14 7.30 -9.72
CA THR A 163 6.85 5.87 -9.52
C THR A 163 5.62 5.66 -8.65
N GLY A 164 5.38 6.54 -7.68
CA GLY A 164 4.21 6.50 -6.80
C GLY A 164 2.90 6.79 -7.54
N GLU A 165 2.89 7.77 -8.45
CA GLU A 165 1.73 8.06 -9.31
C GLU A 165 1.56 6.99 -10.40
N LEU A 166 2.65 6.56 -11.03
CA LEU A 166 2.63 5.60 -12.14
C LEU A 166 2.01 4.26 -11.73
N GLN A 167 2.33 3.73 -10.55
CA GLN A 167 1.73 2.47 -10.09
C GLN A 167 0.20 2.54 -10.01
N LEU A 168 -0.36 3.68 -9.57
CA LEU A 168 -1.81 3.86 -9.44
C LEU A 168 -2.45 3.95 -10.83
N VAL A 169 -1.84 4.72 -11.74
CA VAL A 169 -2.29 4.86 -13.12
C VAL A 169 -2.28 3.50 -13.84
N VAL A 170 -1.20 2.72 -13.70
CA VAL A 170 -1.12 1.36 -14.27
C VAL A 170 -2.26 0.49 -13.77
N GLY A 171 -2.55 0.50 -12.47
CA GLY A 171 -3.66 -0.27 -11.91
C GLY A 171 -5.03 0.17 -12.45
N MET A 172 -5.29 1.47 -12.50
CA MET A 172 -6.56 2.01 -13.03
C MET A 172 -6.75 1.67 -14.52
N VAL A 173 -5.71 1.83 -15.34
CA VAL A 173 -5.76 1.51 -16.78
C VAL A 173 -6.02 0.03 -16.99
N VAL A 174 -5.31 -0.85 -16.28
CA VAL A 174 -5.51 -2.30 -16.40
C VAL A 174 -6.91 -2.70 -15.97
N ASP A 175 -7.43 -2.17 -14.86
CA ASP A 175 -8.78 -2.47 -14.40
C ASP A 175 -9.83 -1.96 -15.41
N ALA A 176 -9.68 -0.74 -15.94
CA ALA A 176 -10.58 -0.19 -16.95
C ALA A 176 -10.57 -1.03 -18.24
N MET A 177 -9.40 -1.47 -18.70
CA MET A 177 -9.28 -2.34 -19.88
C MET A 177 -9.99 -3.68 -19.67
N VAL A 178 -9.87 -4.28 -18.48
CA VAL A 178 -10.54 -5.54 -18.18
C VAL A 178 -12.06 -5.36 -18.11
N VAL A 179 -12.53 -4.31 -17.43
CA VAL A 179 -13.96 -3.96 -17.38
C VAL A 179 -14.52 -3.79 -18.79
N TRP A 180 -13.85 -2.98 -19.61
CA TRP A 180 -14.25 -2.73 -21.00
C TRP A 180 -14.36 -4.03 -21.80
N ARG A 181 -13.30 -4.85 -21.79
CA ARG A 181 -13.27 -6.11 -22.55
C ARG A 181 -14.38 -7.08 -22.14
N ARG A 182 -14.63 -7.23 -20.85
CA ARG A 182 -15.66 -8.15 -20.33
C ARG A 182 -17.06 -7.70 -20.70
N LEU A 183 -17.36 -6.40 -20.53
CA LEU A 183 -18.65 -5.84 -20.91
C LEU A 183 -18.89 -5.92 -22.43
N MET A 184 -17.87 -5.63 -23.25
CA MET A 184 -17.97 -5.77 -24.72
C MET A 184 -18.12 -7.22 -25.19
N SER A 185 -17.71 -8.19 -24.37
CA SER A 185 -17.91 -9.62 -24.62
C SER A 185 -19.27 -10.12 -24.14
N GLY A 186 -20.13 -9.23 -23.60
CA GLY A 186 -21.45 -9.58 -23.07
C GLY A 186 -21.43 -10.21 -21.67
N GLU A 187 -20.29 -10.18 -20.96
CA GLU A 187 -20.24 -10.66 -19.57
C GLU A 187 -21.04 -9.72 -18.65
N GLY A 188 -21.75 -10.28 -17.66
CA GLY A 188 -22.56 -9.51 -16.70
C GLY A 188 -21.73 -8.75 -15.65
N VAL A 189 -22.39 -7.92 -14.85
CA VAL A 189 -21.77 -7.08 -13.81
C VAL A 189 -20.94 -7.88 -12.79
N GLU A 190 -21.37 -9.10 -12.49
CA GLU A 190 -20.65 -10.04 -11.60
C GLU A 190 -19.21 -10.32 -12.05
N SER A 191 -18.94 -10.19 -13.35
CA SER A 191 -17.62 -10.41 -13.94
C SER A 191 -16.66 -9.23 -13.76
N VAL A 192 -17.17 -8.03 -13.44
CA VAL A 192 -16.41 -6.77 -13.47
C VAL A 192 -16.34 -6.02 -12.14
N TRP A 193 -17.24 -6.30 -11.18
CA TRP A 193 -17.36 -5.50 -9.95
C TRP A 193 -16.04 -5.37 -9.16
N ARG A 194 -15.20 -6.41 -9.15
CA ARG A 194 -13.91 -6.40 -8.45
C ARG A 194 -12.94 -5.36 -9.01
N PHE A 195 -12.96 -5.19 -10.33
CA PHE A 195 -12.15 -4.21 -11.05
C PHE A 195 -12.69 -2.79 -10.85
N VAL A 196 -14.03 -2.64 -10.78
CA VAL A 196 -14.67 -1.35 -10.45
C VAL A 196 -14.32 -0.91 -9.02
N VAL A 197 -14.41 -1.83 -8.04
CA VAL A 197 -14.03 -1.55 -6.65
C VAL A 197 -12.54 -1.20 -6.54
N SER A 198 -11.68 -1.98 -7.19
CA SER A 198 -10.24 -1.74 -7.23
C SER A 198 -9.91 -0.39 -7.88
N GLY A 199 -10.42 -0.13 -9.08
CA GLY A 199 -10.24 1.15 -9.77
C GLY A 199 -10.75 2.34 -8.97
N GLY A 200 -11.89 2.21 -8.29
CA GLY A 200 -12.42 3.23 -7.38
C GLY A 200 -11.48 3.52 -6.20
N LEU A 201 -10.95 2.49 -5.53
CA LEU A 201 -9.98 2.67 -4.45
C LEU A 201 -8.67 3.29 -4.94
N LEU A 202 -8.14 2.85 -6.08
CA LEU A 202 -6.95 3.43 -6.70
C LEU A 202 -7.16 4.91 -7.07
N GLY A 203 -8.34 5.26 -7.59
CA GLY A 203 -8.73 6.64 -7.85
C GLY A 203 -8.78 7.48 -6.58
N CYS A 204 -9.34 6.95 -5.49
CA CYS A 204 -9.31 7.59 -4.18
C CYS A 204 -7.87 7.81 -3.69
N TYR A 205 -6.99 6.82 -3.81
CA TYR A 205 -5.57 6.96 -3.44
C TYR A 205 -4.90 8.07 -4.24
N PHE A 206 -5.11 8.08 -5.56
CA PHE A 206 -4.54 9.09 -6.43
C PHE A 206 -5.03 10.50 -6.06
N ALA A 207 -6.35 10.69 -5.88
CA ALA A 207 -6.93 11.97 -5.52
C ALA A 207 -6.44 12.48 -4.15
N LEU A 208 -6.39 11.61 -3.14
CA LEU A 208 -5.89 11.97 -1.82
C LEU A 208 -4.40 12.31 -1.83
N ASN A 209 -3.59 11.55 -2.58
CA ASN A 209 -2.16 11.83 -2.74
C ASN A 209 -1.93 13.20 -3.39
N ARG A 210 -2.63 13.49 -4.50
CA ARG A 210 -2.54 14.79 -5.20
C ARG A 210 -2.96 15.95 -4.30
N ARG A 211 -4.03 15.78 -3.52
CA ARG A 211 -4.47 16.78 -2.55
C ARG A 211 -3.41 17.05 -1.49
N GLU A 212 -2.83 16.01 -0.88
CA GLU A 212 -1.78 16.19 0.14
C GLU A 212 -0.51 16.82 -0.40
N MET A 213 -0.08 16.45 -1.62
CA MET A 213 1.05 17.10 -2.29
C MET A 213 0.79 18.58 -2.56
N GLY A 214 -0.43 18.94 -2.99
CA GLY A 214 -0.84 20.34 -3.17
C GLY A 214 -0.78 21.14 -1.87
N MET A 215 -1.33 20.60 -0.78
CA MET A 215 -1.29 21.25 0.54
C MET A 215 0.16 21.48 1.01
N ARG A 216 1.06 20.50 0.83
CA ARG A 216 2.49 20.65 1.18
C ARG A 216 3.19 21.72 0.35
N ALA A 217 2.95 21.77 -0.95
CA ALA A 217 3.52 22.78 -1.83
C ALA A 217 3.07 24.20 -1.44
N GLU A 218 1.80 24.37 -1.07
CA GLU A 218 1.27 25.65 -0.57
C GLU A 218 1.91 26.06 0.77
N GLU A 219 2.11 25.12 1.69
CA GLU A 219 2.77 25.37 2.98
C GLU A 219 4.24 25.78 2.80
N GLU A 220 4.97 25.12 1.90
CA GLU A 220 6.36 25.45 1.57
C GLU A 220 6.48 26.84 0.93
N GLY A 221 5.59 27.18 -0.01
CA GLY A 221 5.54 28.52 -0.60
C GLY A 221 5.29 29.62 0.43
N LYS A 222 4.33 29.42 1.34
CA LYS A 222 4.03 30.37 2.42
C LYS A 222 5.19 30.54 3.41
N ARG A 223 5.99 29.50 3.65
CA ARG A 223 7.19 29.59 4.51
C ARG A 223 8.32 30.35 3.82
N GLY A 224 8.53 30.13 2.53
CA GLY A 224 9.50 30.87 1.73
C GLY A 224 9.21 32.38 1.72
N ASP A 225 7.95 32.77 1.53
CA ASP A 225 7.51 34.17 1.52
C ASP A 225 7.68 34.88 2.88
N LYS A 226 7.56 34.15 3.99
CA LYS A 226 7.78 34.70 5.34
C LYS A 226 9.26 34.84 5.67
N GLY A 227 10.10 33.87 5.27
CA GLY A 227 11.55 33.94 5.48
C GLY A 227 12.24 35.00 4.63
N GLY A 228 11.68 35.36 3.47
CA GLY A 228 12.22 36.41 2.59
C GLY A 228 11.81 37.84 2.95
N LYS A 229 10.93 38.04 3.94
CA LYS A 229 10.53 39.37 4.43
C LYS A 229 11.26 39.82 5.70
N GLU A 230 12.12 38.97 6.26
CA GLU A 230 12.91 39.25 7.47
C GLU A 230 14.42 39.47 7.17
N THR A 231 14.78 39.71 5.91
CA THR A 231 16.14 40.05 5.46
C THR A 231 16.16 41.38 4.73
#